data_AF-A0A839J3S2-F1
#
_entry.id   AF-A0A839J3S2-F1
#
_cell.length_a   1.000
_cell.length_b   1.000
_cell.length_c   1.000
_cell.angle_alpha   90.00
_cell.angle_beta   90.00
_cell.angle_gamma   90.00
#
_symmetry.space_group_name_H-M   'P 1'
#
loop_
_entity.id
_entity.type
_entity.pdbx_description
1 polymer ?
#
loop_
_entity_poly.entity_id
_entity_poly.type
_entity_poly.pdbx_seq_one_letter_code
_entity_poly.pdbx_strand_id
1 'polypeptide(L)'
;MPRLDLEAHRRHLLDHGDELVRQVLTGTPDADLPGLEVHTDAIHYRAGRDVTVGYQVVLEQDAVRQEEYLLATTADVTGEVATLDSEQFGFRVWRHPHDPVLASAPEAFSPDAVAGWLATAGLASGEVALTAVAYRPMRRAVLRADVDGGRWFVKLQRPKRHLEYLERMALLAPAGVTPPVVAVPAEGVTITAAAEGVSLAQALAAWSMQGAVEPDPASLLELLGRLPGGVRTLPPQRGHDVRLRMALETAAVELPGRASEIADLGERLLAADARAELGPVVATHGDFYEANIFTVDGRATSVIDIESAGPGHLVDDLATLMAHLVVLPDLSAVHYAQLPGLIDRWYAAFCDVVDGPTLRARTAGLILGLMSGAGEAQASARLDRALAWAPRA
;
A
#
# COMPACT_ATOMS: atom_id res chain seq x y z
N MET A 1 -25.54 -21.12 -0.15
CA MET A 1 -25.89 -19.75 -0.57
C MET A 1 -25.20 -19.49 -1.89
N PRO A 2 -25.89 -18.98 -2.93
CA PRO A 2 -25.22 -18.58 -4.16
C PRO A 2 -24.13 -17.55 -3.85
N ARG A 3 -23.00 -17.68 -4.54
CA ARG A 3 -21.86 -16.77 -4.36
C ARG A 3 -22.28 -15.41 -4.93
N LEU A 4 -22.15 -14.34 -4.14
CA LEU A 4 -22.43 -12.97 -4.58
C LEU A 4 -21.68 -12.67 -5.88
N ASP A 5 -22.39 -12.16 -6.89
CA ASP A 5 -21.78 -11.62 -8.10
C ASP A 5 -21.20 -10.23 -7.78
N LEU A 6 -19.96 -10.22 -7.28
CA LEU A 6 -19.30 -8.98 -6.85
C LEU A 6 -19.07 -7.99 -7.99
N GLU A 7 -19.02 -8.44 -9.24
CA GLU A 7 -18.85 -7.52 -10.38
C GLU A 7 -20.18 -6.84 -10.71
N ALA A 8 -21.30 -7.57 -10.65
CA ALA A 8 -22.63 -6.97 -10.74
C ALA A 8 -22.89 -5.97 -9.60
N HIS A 9 -22.51 -6.32 -8.36
CA HIS A 9 -22.65 -5.42 -7.21
C HIS A 9 -21.77 -4.17 -7.34
N ARG A 10 -20.52 -4.34 -7.77
CA ARG A 10 -19.61 -3.22 -8.04
C ARG A 10 -20.22 -2.29 -9.08
N ARG A 11 -20.70 -2.83 -10.20
CA ARG A 11 -21.34 -2.03 -11.25
C ARG A 11 -22.56 -1.28 -10.72
N HIS A 12 -23.40 -1.94 -9.93
CA HIS A 12 -24.56 -1.30 -9.31
C HIS A 12 -24.17 -0.11 -8.43
N LEU A 13 -23.16 -0.26 -7.56
CA LEU A 13 -22.65 0.84 -6.72
C LEU A 13 -22.11 2.03 -7.53
N LEU A 14 -21.58 1.79 -8.72
CA LEU A 14 -21.04 2.85 -9.59
C LEU A 14 -22.14 3.53 -10.41
N ASP A 15 -23.06 2.74 -10.95
CA ASP A 15 -24.10 3.24 -11.86
C ASP A 15 -25.26 3.92 -11.09
N HIS A 16 -25.51 3.53 -9.84
CA HIS A 16 -26.66 3.99 -9.03
C HIS A 16 -26.22 4.61 -7.69
N GLY A 17 -25.01 5.18 -7.63
CA GLY A 17 -24.49 5.82 -6.42
C GLY A 17 -25.40 6.93 -5.89
N ASP A 18 -25.93 7.77 -6.78
CA ASP A 18 -26.84 8.87 -6.40
C ASP A 18 -28.14 8.37 -5.77
N GLU A 19 -28.77 7.35 -6.35
CA GLU A 19 -30.00 6.74 -5.84
C GLU A 19 -29.75 6.12 -4.46
N LEU A 20 -28.61 5.44 -4.30
CA LEU A 20 -28.18 4.87 -3.03
C LEU A 20 -28.02 5.96 -1.96
N VAL A 21 -27.31 7.05 -2.28
CA VAL A 21 -27.11 8.17 -1.35
C VAL A 21 -28.46 8.83 -1.00
N ARG A 22 -29.34 9.07 -1.97
CA ARG A 22 -30.70 9.60 -1.72
C ARG A 22 -31.51 8.69 -0.80
N GLN A 23 -31.44 7.37 -1.01
CA GLN A 23 -32.13 6.40 -0.18
C GLN A 23 -31.59 6.44 1.27
N VAL A 24 -30.29 6.60 1.46
CA VAL A 24 -29.68 6.72 2.80
C VAL A 24 -30.11 8.01 3.49
N LEU A 25 -30.12 9.13 2.78
CA LEU A 25 -30.44 10.44 3.35
C LEU A 25 -31.94 10.64 3.60
N THR A 26 -32.81 10.07 2.76
CA THR A 26 -34.27 10.36 2.78
C THR A 26 -35.16 9.15 3.08
N GLY A 27 -34.62 7.94 3.00
CA GLY A 27 -35.38 6.69 3.05
C GLY A 27 -35.99 6.28 1.70
N THR A 28 -35.90 7.10 0.65
CA THR A 28 -36.41 6.79 -0.70
C THR A 28 -35.39 7.11 -1.80
N PRO A 29 -35.15 6.21 -2.77
CA PRO A 29 -34.11 6.41 -3.79
C PRO A 29 -34.43 7.54 -4.79
N ASP A 30 -35.72 7.76 -5.07
CA ASP A 30 -36.20 8.77 -6.05
C ASP A 30 -36.58 10.10 -5.40
N ALA A 31 -36.14 10.36 -4.16
CA ALA A 31 -36.44 11.63 -3.49
C ALA A 31 -35.87 12.82 -4.28
N ASP A 32 -36.71 13.83 -4.51
CA ASP A 32 -36.24 15.10 -5.04
C ASP A 32 -35.46 15.84 -3.94
N LEU A 33 -34.13 15.81 -4.05
CA LEU A 33 -33.20 16.54 -3.20
C LEU A 33 -32.46 17.58 -4.06
N PRO A 34 -33.07 18.75 -4.32
CA PRO A 34 -32.41 19.81 -5.06
C PRO A 34 -31.14 20.25 -4.32
N GLY A 35 -30.06 20.45 -5.07
CA GLY A 35 -28.75 20.83 -4.52
C GLY A 35 -27.91 19.64 -4.01
N LEU A 36 -28.37 18.40 -4.17
CA LEU A 36 -27.56 17.21 -3.93
C LEU A 36 -26.64 16.93 -5.12
N GLU A 37 -25.33 16.89 -4.87
CA GLU A 37 -24.31 16.40 -5.78
C GLU A 37 -23.63 15.18 -5.16
N VAL A 38 -23.47 14.12 -5.95
CA VAL A 38 -22.82 12.89 -5.52
C VAL A 38 -21.74 12.54 -6.53
N HIS A 39 -20.53 12.30 -6.03
CA HIS A 39 -19.39 11.93 -6.85
C HIS A 39 -18.75 10.67 -6.29
N THR A 40 -18.61 9.66 -7.15
CA THR A 40 -17.80 8.48 -6.80
C THR A 40 -16.33 8.90 -6.74
N ASP A 41 -15.71 8.73 -5.58
CA ASP A 41 -14.33 9.14 -5.33
C ASP A 41 -13.35 7.96 -5.40
N ALA A 42 -13.68 6.87 -4.69
CA ALA A 42 -12.77 5.75 -4.55
C ALA A 42 -13.49 4.39 -4.64
N ILE A 43 -12.81 3.42 -5.27
CA ILE A 43 -13.29 2.04 -5.38
C ILE A 43 -12.27 1.11 -4.74
N HIS A 44 -12.71 0.36 -3.73
CA HIS A 44 -11.92 -0.66 -3.06
C HIS A 44 -12.48 -2.03 -3.38
N TYR A 45 -11.95 -2.65 -4.43
CA TYR A 45 -12.36 -3.97 -4.89
C TYR A 45 -11.42 -5.07 -4.39
N ARG A 46 -12.00 -6.12 -3.81
CA ARG A 46 -11.28 -7.34 -3.40
C ARG A 46 -11.92 -8.53 -4.05
N ALA A 47 -11.30 -9.01 -5.13
CA ALA A 47 -11.76 -10.16 -5.90
C ALA A 47 -12.17 -11.32 -4.99
N GLY A 48 -13.42 -11.77 -5.13
CA GLY A 48 -13.99 -12.89 -4.38
C GLY A 48 -14.25 -12.64 -2.89
N ARG A 49 -14.12 -11.40 -2.38
CA ARG A 49 -14.42 -11.04 -0.98
C ARG A 49 -15.47 -9.94 -0.85
N ASP A 50 -15.16 -8.73 -1.28
CA ASP A 50 -15.99 -7.55 -1.03
C ASP A 50 -15.65 -6.42 -2.01
N VAL A 51 -16.60 -5.50 -2.21
CA VAL A 51 -16.38 -4.20 -2.84
C VAL A 51 -16.86 -3.10 -1.89
N THR A 52 -16.11 -2.01 -1.81
CA THR A 52 -16.51 -0.80 -1.09
C THR A 52 -16.30 0.41 -1.99
N VAL A 53 -17.31 1.26 -2.13
CA VAL A 53 -17.26 2.50 -2.90
C VAL A 53 -17.42 3.68 -1.95
N GLY A 54 -16.57 4.69 -2.09
CA GLY A 54 -16.65 5.96 -1.37
C GLY A 54 -17.25 7.05 -2.26
N TYR A 55 -18.15 7.84 -1.68
CA TYR A 55 -18.87 8.93 -2.34
C TYR A 55 -18.58 10.24 -1.61
N GLN A 56 -18.14 11.24 -2.36
CA GLN A 56 -18.23 12.63 -1.92
C GLN A 56 -19.67 13.10 -2.16
N VAL A 57 -20.31 13.58 -1.10
CA VAL A 57 -21.70 14.01 -1.11
C VAL A 57 -21.73 15.48 -0.71
N VAL A 58 -22.21 16.33 -1.59
CA VAL A 58 -22.44 17.76 -1.31
C VAL A 58 -23.94 17.98 -1.32
N LEU A 59 -24.45 18.62 -0.28
CA LEU A 59 -25.84 19.04 -0.19
C LEU A 59 -25.90 20.54 0.05
N GLU A 60 -26.41 21.29 -0.92
CA GLU A 60 -26.66 22.72 -0.81
C GLU A 60 -28.16 22.99 -0.58
N GLN A 61 -28.51 23.44 0.64
CA GLN A 61 -29.88 23.80 1.02
C GLN A 61 -29.89 25.14 1.74
N ASP A 62 -30.79 26.04 1.36
CA ASP A 62 -30.95 27.37 1.98
C ASP A 62 -29.61 28.16 2.11
N ALA A 63 -28.77 28.08 1.08
CA ALA A 63 -27.42 28.65 1.01
C ALA A 63 -26.41 28.08 2.04
N VAL A 64 -26.74 26.96 2.68
CA VAL A 64 -25.83 26.16 3.50
C VAL A 64 -25.33 24.98 2.66
N ARG A 65 -24.01 24.91 2.47
CA ARG A 65 -23.33 23.79 1.83
C ARG A 65 -22.83 22.83 2.90
N GLN A 66 -23.27 21.59 2.83
CA GLN A 66 -22.79 20.49 3.67
C GLN A 66 -22.03 19.50 2.80
N GLU A 67 -20.87 19.06 3.28
CA GLU A 67 -20.06 18.04 2.61
C GLU A 67 -19.93 16.83 3.52
N GLU A 68 -20.28 15.66 3.00
CA GLU A 68 -20.14 14.38 3.68
C GLU A 68 -19.37 13.40 2.79
N TYR A 69 -18.75 12.41 3.43
CA TYR A 69 -18.13 11.29 2.73
C TYR A 69 -18.78 9.99 3.20
N LEU A 70 -19.53 9.36 2.29
CA LEU A 70 -20.26 8.12 2.55
C LEU A 70 -19.53 6.93 1.94
N LEU A 71 -19.62 5.78 2.58
CA LEU A 71 -19.04 4.54 2.08
C LEU A 71 -20.11 3.46 2.04
N ALA A 72 -20.26 2.79 0.89
CA ALA A 72 -21.13 1.65 0.73
C ALA A 72 -20.32 0.39 0.45
N THR A 73 -20.62 -0.71 1.14
CA THR A 73 -19.93 -1.98 1.00
C THR A 73 -20.87 -3.15 0.82
N THR A 74 -20.42 -4.18 0.10
CA THR A 74 -21.06 -5.51 0.07
C THR A 74 -20.62 -6.41 1.23
N ALA A 75 -19.64 -5.97 2.03
CA ALA A 75 -19.21 -6.73 3.19
C ALA A 75 -20.32 -6.77 4.24
N ASP A 76 -20.53 -7.94 4.83
CA ASP A 76 -21.40 -8.08 5.99
C ASP A 76 -20.67 -7.52 7.21
N VAL A 77 -21.02 -6.28 7.57
CA VAL A 77 -20.48 -5.56 8.72
C VAL A 77 -21.61 -5.13 9.65
N THR A 78 -21.30 -5.17 10.94
CA THR A 78 -22.19 -4.75 12.02
C THR A 78 -21.69 -3.43 12.62
N GLY A 79 -22.57 -2.70 13.31
CA GLY A 79 -22.25 -1.40 13.91
C GLY A 79 -23.26 -0.34 13.49
N GLU A 80 -22.87 0.93 13.61
CA GLU A 80 -23.67 2.08 13.17
C GLU A 80 -23.61 2.23 11.66
N VAL A 81 -24.30 1.32 10.96
CA VAL A 81 -24.39 1.30 9.50
C VAL A 81 -25.86 1.29 9.07
N ALA A 82 -26.17 2.04 8.01
CA ALA A 82 -27.43 1.90 7.30
C ALA A 82 -27.40 0.61 6.46
N THR A 83 -28.54 -0.07 6.39
CA THR A 83 -28.72 -1.31 5.64
C THR A 83 -29.64 -1.05 4.47
N LEU A 84 -29.15 -1.31 3.25
CA LEU A 84 -29.91 -1.18 2.02
C LEU A 84 -29.98 -2.54 1.35
N ASP A 85 -31.09 -3.25 1.55
CA ASP A 85 -31.30 -4.57 0.98
C ASP A 85 -32.47 -4.53 -0.02
N SER A 86 -32.28 -5.19 -1.16
CA SER A 86 -33.27 -5.44 -2.21
C SER A 86 -33.27 -6.93 -2.55
N GLU A 87 -34.14 -7.38 -3.48
CA GLU A 87 -34.14 -8.77 -3.93
C GLU A 87 -32.79 -9.21 -4.54
N GLN A 88 -32.02 -8.28 -5.09
CA GLN A 88 -30.81 -8.56 -5.89
C GLN A 88 -29.51 -8.05 -5.25
N PHE A 89 -29.57 -6.96 -4.49
CA PHE A 89 -28.41 -6.28 -3.93
C PHE A 89 -28.59 -6.00 -2.44
N GLY A 90 -27.52 -6.15 -1.67
CA GLY A 90 -27.46 -5.80 -0.25
C GLY A 90 -26.20 -5.01 0.06
N PHE A 91 -26.35 -3.85 0.69
CA PHE A 91 -25.26 -2.95 1.05
C PHE A 91 -25.32 -2.51 2.50
N ARG A 92 -24.14 -2.24 3.06
CA ARG A 92 -23.98 -1.53 4.33
C ARG A 92 -23.33 -0.18 4.06
N VAL A 93 -23.92 0.88 4.60
CA VAL A 93 -23.50 2.26 4.33
C VAL A 93 -23.18 2.97 5.64
N TRP A 94 -22.07 3.70 5.70
CA TRP A 94 -21.72 4.53 6.85
C TRP A 94 -21.11 5.85 6.42
N ARG A 95 -21.11 6.82 7.34
CA ARG A 95 -20.46 8.11 7.16
C ARG A 95 -19.04 8.06 7.70
N HIS A 96 -18.06 8.51 6.92
CA HIS A 96 -16.71 8.74 7.43
C HIS A 96 -16.71 9.83 8.53
N PRO A 97 -15.92 9.68 9.61
CA PRO A 97 -14.94 8.62 9.88
C PRO A 97 -15.48 7.44 10.70
N HIS A 98 -16.80 7.21 10.79
CA HIS A 98 -17.42 6.14 11.60
C HIS A 98 -17.29 4.75 10.96
N ASP A 99 -16.06 4.32 10.70
CA ASP A 99 -15.75 3.03 10.08
C ASP A 99 -16.16 1.87 11.01
N PRO A 100 -17.00 0.92 10.55
CA PRO A 100 -17.57 -0.11 11.42
C PRO A 100 -16.54 -1.15 11.89
N VAL A 101 -15.36 -1.20 11.29
CA VAL A 101 -14.29 -2.13 11.66
C VAL A 101 -13.12 -1.41 12.34
N LEU A 102 -12.89 -0.14 12.03
CA LEU A 102 -11.87 0.70 12.68
C LEU A 102 -12.52 1.57 13.76
N ALA A 103 -12.89 0.97 14.89
CA ALA A 103 -13.70 1.60 15.93
C ALA A 103 -13.16 2.96 16.41
N SER A 104 -11.85 3.12 16.53
CA SER A 104 -11.19 4.36 17.00
C SER A 104 -11.01 5.43 15.90
N ALA A 105 -11.64 5.26 14.74
CA ALA A 105 -11.52 6.19 13.62
C ALA A 105 -12.10 7.58 13.92
N PRO A 106 -13.28 7.74 14.55
CA PRO A 106 -13.78 9.07 14.92
C PRO A 106 -12.79 9.89 15.76
N GLU A 107 -12.15 9.27 16.74
CA GLU A 107 -11.13 9.93 17.56
C GLU A 107 -9.85 10.18 16.76
N ALA A 108 -9.36 9.22 15.98
CA ALA A 108 -8.10 9.41 15.27
C ALA A 108 -8.18 10.47 14.15
N PHE A 109 -9.35 10.64 13.53
CA PHE A 109 -9.60 11.69 12.54
C PHE A 109 -9.96 13.04 13.17
N SER A 110 -10.00 13.15 14.50
CA SER A 110 -10.20 14.42 15.22
C SER A 110 -8.86 15.07 15.56
N PRO A 111 -8.55 16.28 15.02
CA PRO A 111 -7.37 17.03 15.39
C PRO A 111 -7.21 17.23 16.90
N ASP A 112 -8.30 17.54 17.60
CA ASP A 112 -8.30 17.77 19.05
C ASP A 112 -7.97 16.51 19.84
N ALA A 113 -8.53 15.35 19.45
CA ALA A 113 -8.21 14.09 20.11
C ALA A 113 -6.75 13.68 19.90
N VAL A 114 -6.23 13.83 18.67
CA VAL A 114 -4.81 13.56 18.38
C VAL A 114 -3.90 14.54 19.13
N ALA A 115 -4.25 15.82 19.21
CA ALA A 115 -3.52 16.79 20.04
C ALA A 115 -3.48 16.35 21.51
N GLY A 116 -4.61 15.90 22.06
CA GLY A 116 -4.70 15.34 23.40
C GLY A 116 -3.81 14.10 23.61
N TRP A 117 -3.73 13.20 22.63
CA TRP A 117 -2.86 12.02 22.67
C TRP A 117 -1.37 12.40 22.66
N LEU A 118 -0.97 13.34 21.79
CA LEU A 118 0.41 13.83 21.73
C LEU A 118 0.83 14.55 23.01
N ALA A 119 -0.08 15.34 23.61
CA ALA A 119 0.14 16.01 24.88
C ALA A 119 0.27 15.01 26.04
N THR A 120 -0.60 13.99 26.09
CA THR A 120 -0.55 12.94 27.11
C THR A 120 0.73 12.12 27.02
N ALA A 121 1.25 11.89 25.81
CA ALA A 121 2.52 11.23 25.58
C ALA A 121 3.75 12.14 25.85
N GLY A 122 3.55 13.43 26.18
CA GLY A 122 4.62 14.38 26.42
C GLY A 122 5.43 14.76 25.17
N LEU A 123 4.84 14.61 23.98
CA LEU A 123 5.53 14.78 22.70
C LEU A 123 5.36 16.18 22.12
N ALA A 124 4.14 16.71 22.16
CA ALA A 124 3.81 18.03 21.63
C ALA A 124 2.53 18.56 22.27
N SER A 125 2.36 19.88 22.23
CA SER A 125 1.14 20.57 22.66
C SER A 125 0.83 21.68 21.67
N GLY A 126 -0.45 21.86 21.31
CA GLY A 126 -0.87 22.90 20.37
C GLY A 126 -1.85 22.36 19.34
N GLU A 127 -2.13 23.18 18.33
CA GLU A 127 -2.99 22.81 17.21
C GLU A 127 -2.31 21.76 16.34
N VAL A 128 -3.06 20.72 15.96
CA VAL A 128 -2.58 19.65 15.09
C VAL A 128 -3.24 19.78 13.72
N ALA A 129 -2.43 19.91 12.67
CA ALA A 129 -2.90 19.74 11.31
C ALA A 129 -2.89 18.25 10.94
N LEU A 130 -4.07 17.67 10.74
CA LEU A 130 -4.21 16.28 10.28
C LEU A 130 -4.35 16.22 8.75
N THR A 131 -3.62 15.28 8.14
CA THR A 131 -3.77 14.94 6.72
C THR A 131 -3.92 13.44 6.58
N ALA A 132 -4.98 12.97 5.93
CA ALA A 132 -5.11 11.56 5.59
C ALA A 132 -4.11 11.20 4.48
N VAL A 133 -3.13 10.35 4.82
CA VAL A 133 -2.12 9.85 3.88
C VAL A 133 -2.67 8.65 3.11
N ALA A 134 -3.39 7.79 3.81
CA ALA A 134 -4.07 6.65 3.21
C ALA A 134 -5.29 6.28 4.03
N TYR A 135 -6.41 6.00 3.37
CA TYR A 135 -7.56 5.35 3.98
C TYR A 135 -7.99 4.19 3.10
N ARG A 136 -8.03 2.99 3.69
CA ARG A 136 -8.57 1.78 3.08
C ARG A 136 -9.71 1.31 3.99
N PRO A 137 -10.97 1.59 3.61
CA PRO A 137 -12.16 1.30 4.38
C PRO A 137 -12.14 -0.09 5.01
N MET A 138 -12.53 -0.14 6.28
CA MET A 138 -12.55 -1.31 7.14
C MET A 138 -11.20 -1.98 7.34
N ARG A 139 -10.07 -1.48 6.82
CA ARG A 139 -8.78 -2.19 6.80
C ARG A 139 -7.70 -1.46 7.57
N ARG A 140 -7.40 -0.23 7.13
CA ARG A 140 -6.40 0.62 7.75
C ARG A 140 -6.59 2.08 7.37
N ALA A 141 -6.12 2.98 8.23
CA ALA A 141 -5.90 4.38 7.90
C ALA A 141 -4.51 4.80 8.38
N VAL A 142 -3.91 5.78 7.70
CA VAL A 142 -2.68 6.44 8.11
C VAL A 142 -2.90 7.93 7.98
N LEU A 143 -2.76 8.64 9.09
CA LEU A 143 -2.87 10.10 9.16
C LEU A 143 -1.51 10.67 9.50
N ARG A 144 -1.14 11.76 8.85
CA ARG A 144 0.00 12.59 9.22
C ARG A 144 -0.51 13.67 10.16
N ALA A 145 0.11 13.79 11.32
CA ALA A 145 -0.12 14.84 12.29
C ALA A 145 1.09 15.78 12.27
N ASP A 146 0.90 17.01 11.81
CA ASP A 146 1.87 18.09 11.89
C ASP A 146 1.48 19.02 13.04
N VAL A 147 2.40 19.32 13.95
CA VAL A 147 2.24 20.30 15.04
C VAL A 147 3.57 21.03 15.24
N ASP A 148 3.52 22.23 15.80
CA ASP A 148 4.71 22.99 16.16
C ASP A 148 5.66 22.12 17.00
N GLY A 149 6.82 21.80 16.42
CA GLY A 149 7.84 20.94 17.04
C GLY A 149 7.98 19.54 16.44
N GLY A 150 7.11 19.10 15.53
CA GLY A 150 7.37 17.85 14.83
C GLY A 150 6.26 17.30 13.95
N ARG A 151 6.50 16.07 13.49
CA ARG A 151 5.57 15.28 12.67
C ARG A 151 5.47 13.87 13.21
N TRP A 152 4.24 13.37 13.25
CA TRP A 152 3.91 12.01 13.67
C TRP A 152 2.95 11.35 12.68
N PHE A 153 2.87 10.04 12.75
CA PHE A 153 1.92 9.27 11.95
C PHE A 153 1.00 8.46 12.86
N VAL A 154 -0.31 8.70 12.73
CA VAL A 154 -1.36 7.96 13.42
C VAL A 154 -1.83 6.84 12.50
N LYS A 155 -1.59 5.59 12.89
CA LYS A 155 -1.97 4.39 12.13
C LYS A 155 -3.13 3.71 12.80
N LEU A 156 -4.19 3.49 12.03
CA LEU A 156 -5.36 2.70 12.42
C LEU A 156 -5.33 1.36 11.72
N GLN A 157 -5.53 0.29 12.47
CA GLN A 157 -5.53 -1.08 11.97
C GLN A 157 -6.59 -1.92 12.68
N ARG A 158 -7.03 -3.00 12.04
CA ARG A 158 -7.88 -4.00 12.70
C ARG A 158 -7.16 -4.58 13.94
N PRO A 159 -7.87 -4.94 15.03
CA PRO A 159 -7.25 -5.39 16.28
C PRO A 159 -6.17 -6.47 16.10
N LYS A 160 -6.47 -7.53 15.34
CA LYS A 160 -5.48 -8.59 15.07
C LYS A 160 -4.23 -8.08 14.35
N ARG A 161 -4.40 -7.21 13.35
CA ARG A 161 -3.27 -6.65 12.58
C ARG A 161 -2.46 -5.65 13.40
N HIS A 162 -3.13 -4.89 14.27
CA HIS A 162 -2.48 -3.98 15.20
C HIS A 162 -1.53 -4.73 16.15
N LEU A 163 -1.97 -5.86 16.71
CA LEU A 163 -1.10 -6.71 17.56
C LEU A 163 0.09 -7.28 16.77
N GLU A 164 -0.15 -7.84 15.58
CA GLU A 164 0.91 -8.35 14.69
C GLU A 164 1.91 -7.25 14.27
N TYR A 165 1.45 -6.00 14.14
CA TYR A 165 2.29 -4.84 13.87
C TYR A 165 3.13 -4.46 15.10
N LEU A 166 2.55 -4.43 16.30
CA LEU A 166 3.27 -4.13 17.53
C LEU A 166 4.35 -5.19 17.84
N GLU A 167 4.10 -6.47 17.58
CA GLU A 167 5.12 -7.53 17.69
C GLU A 167 6.34 -7.26 16.81
N ARG A 168 6.12 -6.79 15.57
CA ARG A 168 7.20 -6.43 14.64
C ARG A 168 7.92 -5.16 15.07
N MET A 169 7.19 -4.14 15.53
CA MET A 169 7.75 -2.91 16.07
C MET A 169 8.67 -3.18 17.26
N ALA A 170 8.28 -4.09 18.16
CA ALA A 170 9.06 -4.48 19.32
C ALA A 170 10.42 -5.11 18.96
N LEU A 171 10.54 -5.71 17.77
CA LEU A 171 11.80 -6.24 17.25
C LEU A 171 12.59 -5.16 16.50
N LEU A 172 11.96 -4.43 15.59
CA LEU A 172 12.62 -3.58 14.61
C LEU A 172 13.02 -2.20 15.14
N ALA A 173 12.19 -1.58 15.99
CA ALA A 173 12.45 -0.24 16.50
C ALA A 173 13.69 -0.19 17.42
N PRO A 174 13.92 -1.13 18.36
CA PRO A 174 15.14 -1.14 19.18
C PRO A 174 16.43 -1.31 18.37
N ALA A 175 16.35 -1.90 17.18
CA ALA A 175 17.47 -2.05 16.26
C ALA A 175 17.72 -0.78 15.40
N GLY A 176 16.92 0.27 15.57
CA GLY A 176 17.01 1.51 14.79
C GLY A 176 16.67 1.31 13.31
N VAL A 177 15.94 0.25 12.96
CA VAL A 177 15.59 -0.07 11.57
C VAL A 177 14.31 0.66 11.13
N THR A 178 13.41 0.97 12.06
CA THR A 178 12.14 1.65 11.77
C THR A 178 11.84 2.72 12.81
N PRO A 179 11.12 3.82 12.46
CA PRO A 179 10.77 4.85 13.42
C PRO A 179 9.95 4.29 14.58
N PRO A 180 10.27 4.61 15.84
CA PRO A 180 9.64 3.97 16.99
C PRO A 180 8.15 4.32 17.12
N VAL A 181 7.40 3.40 17.76
CA VAL A 181 6.10 3.71 18.35
C VAL A 181 6.31 4.65 19.53
N VAL A 182 5.64 5.80 19.50
CA VAL A 182 5.72 6.80 20.57
C VAL A 182 4.49 6.78 21.49
N ALA A 183 3.36 6.28 21.00
CA ALA A 183 2.15 6.08 21.80
C ALA A 183 1.21 5.02 21.18
N VAL A 184 0.41 4.39 22.02
CA VAL A 184 -0.71 3.50 21.64
C VAL A 184 -1.94 3.98 22.41
N PRO A 185 -2.61 5.05 21.94
CA PRO A 185 -3.59 5.79 22.74
C PRO A 185 -4.96 5.10 22.84
N ALA A 186 -5.27 4.19 21.91
CA ALA A 186 -6.53 3.48 21.84
C ALA A 186 -6.35 2.11 21.14
N GLU A 187 -7.34 1.24 21.23
CA GLU A 187 -7.34 -0.03 20.49
C GLU A 187 -7.23 0.23 18.98
N GLY A 188 -6.38 -0.52 18.30
CA GLY A 188 -6.18 -0.38 16.86
C GLY A 188 -5.34 0.85 16.45
N VAL A 189 -4.93 1.71 17.39
CA VAL A 189 -4.23 2.97 17.10
C VAL A 189 -2.78 2.92 17.58
N THR A 190 -1.85 3.25 16.69
CA THR A 190 -0.44 3.50 17.02
C THR A 190 -0.05 4.88 16.50
N ILE A 191 0.67 5.65 17.30
CA ILE A 191 1.38 6.85 16.87
C ILE A 191 2.87 6.49 16.74
N THR A 192 3.46 6.76 15.57
CA THR A 192 4.91 6.61 15.34
C THR A 192 5.57 7.97 15.12
N ALA A 193 6.85 8.05 15.46
CA ALA A 193 7.69 9.15 14.98
C ALA A 193 7.74 9.17 13.44
N ALA A 194 8.03 10.33 12.85
CA ALA A 194 8.41 10.41 11.45
C ALA A 194 9.77 9.74 11.23
N ALA A 195 9.94 9.09 10.06
CA ALA A 195 11.26 8.67 9.62
C ALA A 195 12.14 9.89 9.32
N GLU A 196 13.42 9.79 9.67
CA GLU A 196 14.41 10.83 9.39
C GLU A 196 14.76 10.84 7.90
N GLY A 197 15.02 12.03 7.36
CA GLY A 197 15.44 12.22 5.98
C GLY A 197 14.29 12.16 4.98
N VAL A 198 14.56 11.61 3.79
CA VAL A 198 13.61 11.54 2.67
C VAL A 198 13.52 10.11 2.16
N SER A 199 12.43 9.76 1.46
CA SER A 199 12.34 8.43 0.85
C SER A 199 13.43 8.24 -0.20
N LEU A 200 13.82 6.99 -0.47
CA LEU A 200 14.78 6.67 -1.51
C LEU A 200 14.28 7.17 -2.88
N ALA A 201 12.97 7.12 -3.14
CA ALA A 201 12.36 7.72 -4.34
C ALA A 201 12.70 9.22 -4.47
N GLN A 202 12.53 9.98 -3.39
CA GLN A 202 12.83 11.41 -3.36
C GLN A 202 14.32 11.68 -3.50
N ALA A 203 15.18 10.89 -2.86
CA ALA A 203 16.63 11.00 -3.00
C ALA A 203 17.11 10.72 -4.42
N LEU A 204 16.58 9.68 -5.07
CA LEU A 204 16.85 9.35 -6.47
C LEU A 204 16.40 10.46 -7.42
N ALA A 205 15.21 11.03 -7.19
CA ALA A 205 14.72 12.15 -7.97
C ALA A 205 15.60 13.40 -7.79
N ALA A 206 16.00 13.72 -6.56
CA ALA A 206 16.88 14.85 -6.26
C ALA A 206 18.28 14.68 -6.88
N TRP A 207 18.86 13.48 -6.80
CA TRP A 207 20.11 13.16 -7.49
C TRP A 207 19.98 13.36 -9.00
N SER A 208 18.96 12.75 -9.61
CA SER A 208 18.74 12.80 -11.05
C SER A 208 18.47 14.21 -11.58
N MET A 209 17.70 15.02 -10.85
CA MET A 209 17.26 16.37 -11.28
C MET A 209 18.20 17.50 -10.85
N GLN A 210 18.85 17.38 -9.70
CA GLN A 210 19.51 18.48 -9.01
C GLN A 210 20.99 18.19 -8.72
N GLY A 211 21.48 16.99 -9.04
CA GLY A 211 22.86 16.59 -8.73
C GLY A 211 23.12 16.46 -7.23
N ALA A 212 22.09 16.15 -6.44
CA ALA A 212 22.24 15.78 -5.04
C ALA A 212 23.07 14.49 -4.89
N VAL A 213 23.37 14.08 -3.65
CA VAL A 213 24.17 12.87 -3.39
C VAL A 213 23.48 11.64 -3.97
N GLU A 214 24.21 10.85 -4.77
CA GLU A 214 23.73 9.58 -5.31
C GLU A 214 23.49 8.57 -4.17
N PRO A 215 22.31 7.91 -4.12
CA PRO A 215 22.08 6.88 -3.12
C PRO A 215 23.03 5.69 -3.24
N ASP A 216 23.51 5.17 -2.10
CA ASP A 216 24.53 4.12 -2.03
C ASP A 216 23.90 2.71 -1.89
N PRO A 217 24.10 1.79 -2.85
CA PRO A 217 23.56 0.44 -2.75
C PRO A 217 24.17 -0.38 -1.60
N ALA A 218 25.40 -0.08 -1.15
CA ALA A 218 25.99 -0.76 0.00
C ALA A 218 25.23 -0.43 1.30
N SER A 219 24.76 0.82 1.45
CA SER A 219 23.96 1.23 2.61
C SER A 219 22.60 0.49 2.70
N LEU A 220 22.04 0.07 1.57
CA LEU A 220 20.83 -0.76 1.54
C LEU A 220 21.10 -2.17 2.07
N LEU A 221 22.22 -2.77 1.69
CA LEU A 221 22.66 -4.06 2.21
C LEU A 221 22.97 -3.98 3.71
N GLU A 222 23.62 -2.90 4.16
CA GLU A 222 23.86 -2.63 5.59
C GLU A 222 22.53 -2.50 6.36
N LEU A 223 21.53 -1.81 5.80
CA LEU A 223 20.21 -1.69 6.42
C LEU A 223 19.49 -3.04 6.53
N LEU A 224 19.48 -3.85 5.47
CA LEU A 224 18.93 -5.21 5.52
C LEU A 224 19.70 -6.11 6.50
N GLY A 225 21.02 -5.96 6.59
CA GLY A 225 21.87 -6.68 7.55
C GLY A 225 21.61 -6.32 9.01
N ARG A 226 20.98 -5.16 9.29
CA ARG A 226 20.56 -4.74 10.63
C ARG A 226 19.22 -5.34 11.07
N LEU A 227 18.48 -6.01 10.18
CA LEU A 227 17.23 -6.66 10.55
C LEU A 227 17.48 -7.73 11.63
N PRO A 228 16.84 -7.63 12.82
CA PRO A 228 17.12 -8.53 13.93
C PRO A 228 16.73 -9.98 13.63
N GLY A 229 17.52 -10.93 14.12
CA GLY A 229 17.27 -12.36 13.92
C GLY A 229 15.90 -12.85 14.43
N GLY A 230 15.31 -12.17 15.42
CA GLY A 230 13.96 -12.47 15.92
C GLY A 230 12.86 -12.30 14.88
N VAL A 231 13.07 -11.51 13.82
CA VAL A 231 12.12 -11.38 12.71
C VAL A 231 11.90 -12.73 12.00
N ARG A 232 12.88 -13.64 12.04
CA ARG A 232 12.79 -14.98 11.43
C ARG A 232 11.80 -15.90 12.14
N THR A 233 11.40 -15.59 13.37
CA THR A 233 10.43 -16.40 14.13
C THR A 233 9.00 -15.94 13.91
N LEU A 234 8.78 -14.84 13.19
CA LEU A 234 7.45 -14.36 12.83
C LEU A 234 6.77 -15.29 11.79
N PRO A 235 5.44 -15.22 11.66
CA PRO A 235 4.74 -15.99 10.63
C PRO A 235 5.28 -15.67 9.22
N PRO A 236 5.55 -16.70 8.39
CA PRO A 236 6.03 -16.49 7.03
C PRO A 236 4.96 -15.83 6.16
N GLN A 237 5.42 -15.03 5.20
CA GLN A 237 4.58 -14.54 4.11
C GLN A 237 4.27 -15.66 3.11
N ARG A 238 3.39 -15.37 2.14
CA ARG A 238 3.15 -16.29 1.01
C ARG A 238 4.47 -16.60 0.28
N GLY A 239 4.56 -17.78 -0.34
CA GLY A 239 5.70 -18.14 -1.19
C GLY A 239 5.79 -17.24 -2.43
N HIS A 240 7.00 -17.13 -2.99
CA HIS A 240 7.25 -16.41 -4.23
C HIS A 240 6.45 -17.01 -5.40
N ASP A 241 6.41 -18.33 -5.51
CA ASP A 241 5.66 -19.08 -6.54
C ASP A 241 4.16 -18.75 -6.55
N VAL A 242 3.54 -18.65 -5.37
CA VAL A 242 2.13 -18.27 -5.24
C VAL A 242 1.91 -16.84 -5.71
N ARG A 243 2.79 -15.91 -5.31
CA ARG A 243 2.69 -14.51 -5.77
C ARG A 243 2.89 -14.40 -7.28
N LEU A 244 3.84 -15.14 -7.85
CA LEU A 244 4.11 -15.16 -9.28
C LEU A 244 2.90 -15.65 -10.08
N ARG A 245 2.26 -16.75 -9.66
CA ARG A 245 1.04 -17.25 -10.32
C ARG A 245 -0.09 -16.21 -10.29
N MET A 246 -0.31 -15.58 -9.14
CA MET A 246 -1.30 -14.51 -9.02
C MET A 246 -0.97 -13.30 -9.92
N ALA A 247 0.31 -12.93 -10.04
CA ALA A 247 0.76 -11.86 -10.91
C ALA A 247 0.53 -12.20 -12.39
N LEU A 248 0.82 -13.44 -12.81
CA LEU A 248 0.57 -13.92 -14.17
C LEU A 248 -0.92 -13.89 -14.53
N GLU A 249 -1.78 -14.38 -13.63
CA GLU A 249 -3.24 -14.33 -13.82
C GLU A 249 -3.72 -12.88 -13.97
N THR A 250 -3.26 -11.99 -13.10
CA THR A 250 -3.64 -10.56 -13.13
C THR A 250 -3.13 -9.88 -14.40
N ALA A 251 -1.88 -10.13 -14.80
CA ALA A 251 -1.29 -9.55 -16.00
C ALA A 251 -2.01 -10.02 -17.27
N ALA A 252 -2.42 -11.29 -17.36
CA ALA A 252 -3.15 -11.82 -18.49
C ALA A 252 -4.56 -11.21 -18.64
N VAL A 253 -5.20 -10.85 -17.52
CA VAL A 253 -6.47 -10.12 -17.52
C VAL A 253 -6.27 -8.67 -17.95
N GLU A 254 -5.20 -8.01 -17.51
CA GLU A 254 -4.89 -6.62 -17.87
C GLU A 254 -4.49 -6.48 -19.35
N LEU A 255 -3.78 -7.45 -19.92
CA LEU A 255 -3.32 -7.46 -21.32
C LEU A 255 -3.80 -8.72 -22.08
N PRO A 256 -5.10 -8.83 -22.39
CA PRO A 256 -5.65 -10.03 -23.05
C PRO A 256 -5.01 -10.28 -24.43
N GLY A 257 -4.62 -9.22 -25.15
CA GLY A 257 -3.93 -9.32 -26.45
C GLY A 257 -2.50 -9.87 -26.38
N ARG A 258 -1.88 -9.90 -25.19
CA ARG A 258 -0.53 -10.44 -24.96
C ARG A 258 -0.52 -11.64 -24.00
N ALA A 259 -1.69 -12.26 -23.77
CA ALA A 259 -1.83 -13.35 -22.81
C ALA A 259 -0.93 -14.56 -23.10
N SER A 260 -0.70 -14.90 -24.38
CA SER A 260 0.22 -15.99 -24.76
C SER A 260 1.66 -15.68 -24.37
N GLU A 261 2.10 -14.45 -24.58
CA GLU A 261 3.46 -14.00 -24.23
C GLU A 261 3.68 -13.99 -22.71
N ILE A 262 2.65 -13.60 -21.95
CA ILE A 262 2.64 -13.66 -20.49
C ILE A 262 2.72 -15.13 -20.02
N ALA A 263 1.99 -16.04 -20.65
CA ALA A 263 2.05 -17.46 -20.34
C ALA A 263 3.44 -18.05 -20.63
N ASP A 264 4.02 -17.75 -21.79
CA ASP A 264 5.37 -18.19 -22.18
C ASP A 264 6.45 -17.65 -21.22
N LEU A 265 6.32 -16.38 -20.80
CA LEU A 265 7.16 -15.80 -19.76
C LEU A 265 6.96 -16.51 -18.42
N GLY A 266 5.72 -16.78 -18.03
CA GLY A 266 5.37 -17.49 -16.80
C GLY A 266 6.04 -18.85 -16.69
N GLU A 267 6.00 -19.66 -17.76
CA GLU A 267 6.67 -20.96 -17.81
C GLU A 267 8.19 -20.82 -17.62
N ARG A 268 8.83 -19.84 -18.28
CA ARG A 268 10.26 -19.57 -18.10
C ARG A 268 10.60 -19.17 -16.67
N LEU A 269 9.78 -18.31 -16.05
CA LEU A 269 10.01 -17.84 -14.68
C LEU A 269 9.79 -18.97 -13.65
N LEU A 270 8.77 -19.80 -13.83
CA LEU A 270 8.53 -20.97 -12.97
C LEU A 270 9.66 -22.01 -13.11
N ALA A 271 10.17 -22.23 -14.32
CA ALA A 271 11.32 -23.08 -14.54
C ALA A 271 12.61 -22.53 -13.92
N ALA A 272 12.78 -21.21 -13.92
CA ALA A 272 13.90 -20.54 -13.25
C ALA A 272 13.78 -20.63 -11.71
N ASP A 273 12.59 -20.40 -11.14
CA ASP A 273 12.36 -20.50 -9.69
C ASP A 273 12.62 -21.93 -9.17
N ALA A 274 12.31 -22.96 -9.97
CA ALA A 274 12.62 -24.35 -9.63
C ALA A 274 14.13 -24.65 -9.52
N ARG A 275 15.00 -23.78 -10.06
CA ARG A 275 16.46 -23.91 -10.05
C ARG A 275 17.14 -22.79 -9.24
N ALA A 276 16.37 -21.96 -8.56
CA ALA A 276 16.87 -20.76 -7.93
C ALA A 276 17.82 -21.05 -6.76
N GLU A 277 18.91 -20.28 -6.70
CA GLU A 277 19.84 -20.29 -5.57
C GLU A 277 19.46 -19.16 -4.59
N LEU A 278 18.59 -19.48 -3.63
CA LEU A 278 17.98 -18.49 -2.75
C LEU A 278 18.87 -18.03 -1.58
N GLY A 279 19.96 -18.75 -1.30
CA GLY A 279 20.72 -18.58 -0.08
C GLY A 279 19.94 -18.97 1.19
N PRO A 280 20.46 -18.64 2.39
CA PRO A 280 19.83 -19.01 3.66
C PRO A 280 18.52 -18.24 3.91
N VAL A 281 17.68 -18.79 4.78
CA VAL A 281 16.52 -18.05 5.32
C VAL A 281 17.00 -17.02 6.34
N VAL A 282 16.81 -15.74 6.03
CA VAL A 282 17.21 -14.56 6.83
C VAL A 282 15.98 -13.77 7.29
N ALA A 283 16.21 -12.76 8.11
CA ALA A 283 15.19 -11.75 8.40
C ALA A 283 15.04 -10.85 7.15
N THR A 284 13.81 -10.67 6.67
CA THR A 284 13.52 -9.81 5.52
C THR A 284 12.50 -8.74 5.89
N HIS A 285 12.52 -7.63 5.16
CA HIS A 285 11.50 -6.59 5.24
C HIS A 285 10.20 -7.08 4.58
N GLY A 286 10.30 -7.80 3.46
CA GLY A 286 9.18 -8.41 2.75
C GLY A 286 8.41 -7.45 1.83
N ASP A 287 8.74 -6.16 1.84
CA ASP A 287 8.22 -5.12 0.94
C ASP A 287 9.26 -3.99 0.73
N PHE A 288 10.51 -4.37 0.42
CA PHE A 288 11.66 -3.46 0.41
C PHE A 288 11.78 -2.69 -0.91
N TYR A 289 10.99 -1.64 -1.09
CA TYR A 289 11.06 -0.76 -2.27
C TYR A 289 11.27 0.72 -1.91
N GLU A 290 11.55 1.55 -2.91
CA GLU A 290 12.06 2.92 -2.78
C GLU A 290 11.17 3.89 -2.00
N ALA A 291 9.86 3.66 -1.89
CA ALA A 291 8.99 4.51 -1.08
C ALA A 291 9.01 4.13 0.41
N ASN A 292 9.37 2.88 0.71
CA ASN A 292 9.45 2.37 2.08
C ASN A 292 10.81 2.59 2.72
N ILE A 293 11.84 2.91 1.94
CA ILE A 293 13.21 3.12 2.40
C ILE A 293 13.46 4.61 2.61
N PHE A 294 14.02 4.99 3.74
CA PHE A 294 14.40 6.36 4.07
C PHE A 294 15.90 6.54 4.06
N THR A 295 16.33 7.70 3.58
CA THR A 295 17.73 8.05 3.36
C THR A 295 18.09 9.39 3.97
N VAL A 296 19.32 9.47 4.49
CA VAL A 296 19.97 10.69 4.95
C VAL A 296 21.30 10.78 4.20
N ASP A 297 21.52 11.89 3.50
CA ASP A 297 22.74 12.12 2.70
C ASP A 297 23.10 10.96 1.76
N GLY A 298 22.09 10.40 1.08
CA GLY A 298 22.25 9.27 0.15
C GLY A 298 22.44 7.89 0.80
N ARG A 299 22.51 7.80 2.14
CA ARG A 299 22.61 6.52 2.85
C ARG A 299 21.24 6.06 3.35
N ALA A 300 20.89 4.80 3.15
CA ALA A 300 19.68 4.20 3.68
C ALA A 300 19.78 3.98 5.20
N THR A 301 18.88 4.61 5.96
CA THR A 301 18.95 4.64 7.43
C THR A 301 17.85 3.81 8.08
N SER A 302 16.63 3.84 7.54
CA SER A 302 15.45 3.21 8.12
C SER A 302 14.42 2.80 7.06
N VAL A 303 13.43 2.00 7.47
CA VAL A 303 12.28 1.56 6.66
C VAL A 303 10.95 1.78 7.38
N ILE A 304 9.88 1.87 6.59
CA ILE A 304 8.48 1.86 7.01
C ILE A 304 7.71 0.72 6.30
N ASP A 305 6.43 0.54 6.64
CA ASP A 305 5.56 -0.56 6.14
C ASP A 305 6.14 -1.96 6.44
N ILE A 306 6.51 -2.13 7.71
CA ILE A 306 7.15 -3.34 8.23
C ILE A 306 6.19 -4.52 8.42
N GLU A 307 4.90 -4.36 8.11
CA GLU A 307 3.85 -5.37 8.27
C GLU A 307 4.17 -6.69 7.55
N SER A 308 4.97 -6.61 6.49
CA SER A 308 5.42 -7.76 5.70
C SER A 308 6.65 -8.47 6.29
N ALA A 309 7.31 -7.88 7.29
CA ALA A 309 8.56 -8.41 7.84
C ALA A 309 8.36 -9.81 8.43
N GLY A 310 9.34 -10.67 8.18
CA GLY A 310 9.31 -12.08 8.56
C GLY A 310 10.50 -12.88 8.03
N PRO A 311 10.46 -14.21 8.12
CA PRO A 311 11.45 -15.07 7.49
C PRO A 311 11.32 -15.04 5.96
N GLY A 312 12.45 -14.91 5.27
CA GLY A 312 12.53 -14.89 3.80
C GLY A 312 13.96 -15.06 3.29
N HIS A 313 14.20 -14.65 2.06
CA HIS A 313 15.52 -14.69 1.42
C HIS A 313 15.96 -13.27 1.03
N LEU A 314 17.25 -12.94 1.19
CA LEU A 314 17.79 -11.62 0.84
C LEU A 314 17.47 -11.22 -0.62
N VAL A 315 17.53 -12.20 -1.53
CA VAL A 315 17.21 -12.00 -2.94
C VAL A 315 15.78 -11.51 -3.18
N ASP A 316 14.83 -11.78 -2.27
CA ASP A 316 13.44 -11.30 -2.40
C ASP A 316 13.32 -9.79 -2.13
N ASP A 317 13.98 -9.29 -1.08
CA ASP A 317 13.98 -7.85 -0.78
C ASP A 317 14.71 -7.08 -1.89
N LEU A 318 15.84 -7.61 -2.38
CA LEU A 318 16.58 -7.00 -3.48
C LEU A 318 15.80 -7.05 -4.80
N ALA A 319 15.13 -8.17 -5.11
CA ALA A 319 14.29 -8.27 -6.30
C ALA A 319 13.09 -7.32 -6.24
N THR A 320 12.52 -7.10 -5.04
CA THR A 320 11.43 -6.14 -4.82
C THR A 320 11.90 -4.72 -5.12
N LEU A 321 13.04 -4.32 -4.57
CA LEU A 321 13.66 -3.03 -4.89
C LEU A 321 13.93 -2.88 -6.39
N MET A 322 14.59 -3.86 -7.00
CA MET A 322 14.95 -3.79 -8.42
C MET A 322 13.71 -3.70 -9.32
N ALA A 323 12.65 -4.46 -9.02
CA ALA A 323 11.42 -4.43 -9.81
C ALA A 323 10.78 -3.05 -9.81
N HIS A 324 10.74 -2.39 -8.64
CA HIS A 324 10.21 -1.04 -8.55
C HIS A 324 11.11 -0.01 -9.23
N LEU A 325 12.43 -0.06 -9.04
CA LEU A 325 13.36 0.85 -9.72
C LEU A 325 13.26 0.75 -11.24
N VAL A 326 13.07 -0.45 -11.78
CA VAL A 326 12.91 -0.69 -13.22
C VAL A 326 11.68 0.00 -13.81
N VAL A 327 10.59 0.10 -13.06
CA VAL A 327 9.34 0.74 -13.51
C VAL A 327 9.18 2.17 -13.00
N LEU A 328 10.02 2.63 -12.08
CA LEU A 328 9.93 3.95 -11.47
C LEU A 328 9.96 5.11 -12.50
N PRO A 329 10.77 5.06 -13.59
CA PRO A 329 10.73 6.06 -14.64
C PRO A 329 9.38 6.20 -15.35
N ASP A 330 8.52 5.17 -15.29
CA ASP A 330 7.18 5.23 -15.87
C ASP A 330 6.25 6.18 -15.09
N LEU A 331 6.57 6.51 -13.83
CA LEU A 331 5.83 7.51 -13.05
C LEU A 331 6.25 8.94 -13.42
N SER A 332 7.53 9.15 -13.72
CA SER A 332 8.03 10.43 -14.21
C SER A 332 9.41 10.31 -14.86
N ALA A 333 9.44 10.29 -16.19
CA ALA A 333 10.69 10.19 -16.95
C ALA A 333 11.65 11.35 -16.69
N VAL A 334 11.12 12.53 -16.36
CA VAL A 334 11.92 13.72 -16.02
C VAL A 334 12.65 13.49 -14.71
N HIS A 335 11.92 13.16 -13.64
CA HIS A 335 12.51 13.02 -12.30
C HIS A 335 13.52 11.86 -12.22
N TYR A 336 13.38 10.83 -13.04
CA TYR A 336 14.18 9.61 -12.98
C TYR A 336 15.01 9.36 -14.24
N ALA A 337 15.38 10.40 -14.97
CA ALA A 337 16.11 10.29 -16.24
C ALA A 337 17.45 9.51 -16.11
N GLN A 338 18.13 9.59 -14.97
CA GLN A 338 19.42 8.92 -14.74
C GLN A 338 19.30 7.48 -14.23
N LEU A 339 18.09 7.02 -13.84
CA LEU A 339 17.87 5.71 -13.22
C LEU A 339 18.29 4.51 -14.08
N PRO A 340 18.06 4.47 -15.41
CA PRO A 340 18.43 3.32 -16.22
C PRO A 340 19.90 2.92 -16.09
N GLY A 341 20.82 3.89 -16.06
CA GLY A 341 22.25 3.61 -15.87
C GLY A 341 22.62 3.22 -14.43
N LEU A 342 21.83 3.63 -13.44
CA LEU A 342 21.99 3.25 -12.03
C LEU A 342 21.60 1.80 -11.79
N ILE A 343 20.50 1.36 -12.40
CA ILE A 343 19.92 0.02 -12.26
C ILE A 343 20.96 -1.06 -12.59
N ASP A 344 21.73 -0.90 -13.67
CA ASP A 344 22.77 -1.87 -14.04
C ASP A 344 23.90 -1.95 -13.00
N ARG A 345 24.31 -0.79 -12.43
CA ARG A 345 25.33 -0.74 -11.38
C ARG A 345 24.85 -1.39 -10.08
N TRP A 346 23.61 -1.13 -9.70
CA TRP A 346 23.01 -1.71 -8.49
C TRP A 346 22.77 -3.20 -8.65
N TYR A 347 22.29 -3.64 -9.81
CA TYR A 347 22.20 -5.06 -10.13
C TYR A 347 23.55 -5.76 -9.96
N ALA A 348 24.62 -5.20 -10.52
CA ALA A 348 25.97 -5.77 -10.39
C ALA A 348 26.42 -5.84 -8.93
N ALA A 349 26.24 -4.76 -8.16
CA ALA A 349 26.58 -4.73 -6.74
C ALA A 349 25.80 -5.76 -5.90
N PHE A 350 24.51 -5.97 -6.21
CA PHE A 350 23.71 -6.99 -5.55
C PHE A 350 24.10 -8.42 -5.94
N CYS A 351 24.58 -8.64 -7.17
CA CYS A 351 25.10 -9.94 -7.59
C CYS A 351 26.36 -10.39 -6.83
N ASP A 352 27.04 -9.49 -6.12
CA ASP A 352 28.17 -9.87 -5.26
C ASP A 352 27.73 -10.62 -4.00
N VAL A 353 26.45 -10.52 -3.62
CA VAL A 353 25.89 -11.10 -2.38
C VAL A 353 24.73 -12.07 -2.59
N VAL A 354 24.10 -12.08 -3.76
CA VAL A 354 23.05 -13.03 -4.14
C VAL A 354 23.26 -13.56 -5.55
N ASP A 355 22.64 -14.70 -5.87
CA ASP A 355 22.69 -15.26 -7.22
C ASP A 355 21.99 -14.33 -8.24
N GLY A 356 22.76 -13.88 -9.23
CA GLY A 356 22.31 -12.93 -10.26
C GLY A 356 21.16 -13.45 -11.12
N PRO A 357 21.24 -14.66 -11.71
CA PRO A 357 20.13 -15.27 -12.43
C PRO A 357 18.83 -15.33 -11.61
N THR A 358 18.91 -15.70 -10.34
CA THR A 358 17.77 -15.71 -9.42
C THR A 358 17.22 -14.29 -9.22
N LEU A 359 18.09 -13.32 -8.93
CA LEU A 359 17.69 -11.91 -8.77
C LEU A 359 16.97 -11.38 -10.02
N ARG A 360 17.47 -11.69 -11.21
CA ARG A 360 16.84 -11.31 -12.49
C ARG A 360 15.46 -11.94 -12.67
N ALA A 361 15.34 -13.25 -12.46
CA ALA A 361 14.07 -13.95 -12.59
C ALA A 361 13.01 -13.44 -11.60
N ARG A 362 13.39 -13.23 -10.33
CA ARG A 362 12.48 -12.69 -9.32
C ARG A 362 12.06 -11.26 -9.62
N THR A 363 12.99 -10.42 -10.08
CA THR A 363 12.71 -9.05 -10.52
C THR A 363 11.68 -9.05 -11.66
N ALA A 364 11.88 -9.88 -12.69
CA ALA A 364 10.94 -10.00 -13.81
C ALA A 364 9.53 -10.43 -13.36
N GLY A 365 9.43 -11.42 -12.47
CA GLY A 365 8.16 -11.87 -11.91
C GLY A 365 7.44 -10.79 -11.09
N LEU A 366 8.19 -9.97 -10.34
CA LEU A 366 7.64 -8.87 -9.55
C LEU A 366 7.15 -7.71 -10.42
N ILE A 367 7.83 -7.40 -11.54
CA ILE A 367 7.37 -6.39 -12.50
C ILE A 367 5.96 -6.74 -13.04
N LEU A 368 5.67 -8.02 -13.28
CA LEU A 368 4.32 -8.46 -13.68
C LEU A 368 3.26 -8.12 -12.62
N GLY A 369 3.61 -8.27 -11.34
CA GLY A 369 2.74 -7.90 -10.21
C GLY A 369 2.44 -6.40 -10.16
N LEU A 370 3.34 -5.57 -10.70
CA LEU A 370 3.17 -4.13 -10.77
C LEU A 370 2.32 -3.69 -11.97
N MET A 371 1.86 -4.57 -12.87
CA MET A 371 1.03 -4.17 -14.01
C MET A 371 -0.42 -3.80 -13.63
N SER A 372 -0.90 -4.29 -12.48
CA SER A 372 -2.29 -4.10 -12.05
C SER A 372 -2.64 -2.62 -11.91
N GLY A 373 -3.69 -2.17 -12.61
CA GLY A 373 -4.19 -0.79 -12.51
C GLY A 373 -3.33 0.26 -13.22
N ALA A 374 -2.34 -0.14 -14.01
CA ALA A 374 -1.45 0.74 -14.76
C ALA A 374 -2.11 1.32 -16.03
N GLY A 375 -3.19 0.69 -16.51
CA GLY A 375 -3.75 0.92 -17.83
C GLY A 375 -2.92 0.25 -18.93
N GLU A 376 -3.53 0.00 -20.08
CA GLU A 376 -2.99 -0.89 -21.13
C GLU A 376 -1.59 -0.50 -21.61
N ALA A 377 -1.35 0.79 -21.91
CA ALA A 377 -0.05 1.25 -22.41
C ALA A 377 1.08 1.05 -21.40
N GLN A 378 0.84 1.39 -20.12
CA GLN A 378 1.83 1.24 -19.06
C GLN A 378 2.04 -0.23 -18.69
N ALA A 379 0.96 -1.03 -18.64
CA ALA A 379 1.05 -2.47 -18.46
C ALA A 379 1.89 -3.12 -19.57
N SER A 380 1.67 -2.75 -20.83
CA SER A 380 2.44 -3.27 -21.97
C SER A 380 3.92 -2.92 -21.87
N ALA A 381 4.26 -1.68 -21.51
CA ALA A 381 5.65 -1.27 -21.29
C ALA A 381 6.31 -2.05 -20.13
N ARG A 382 5.57 -2.31 -19.05
CA ARG A 382 6.05 -3.14 -17.92
C ARG A 382 6.28 -4.59 -18.33
N LEU A 383 5.44 -5.16 -19.19
CA LEU A 383 5.67 -6.50 -19.76
C LEU A 383 6.97 -6.54 -20.58
N ASP A 384 7.24 -5.54 -21.42
CA ASP A 384 8.49 -5.45 -22.19
C ASP A 384 9.72 -5.40 -21.26
N ARG A 385 9.64 -4.64 -20.16
CA ARG A 385 10.68 -4.61 -19.13
C ARG A 385 10.84 -5.97 -18.44
N ALA A 386 9.74 -6.64 -18.08
CA ALA A 386 9.78 -7.98 -17.49
C ALA A 386 10.46 -9.00 -18.43
N LEU A 387 10.15 -8.95 -19.73
CA LEU A 387 10.78 -9.80 -20.75
C LEU A 387 12.28 -9.54 -20.90
N ALA A 388 12.71 -8.28 -20.82
CA ALA A 388 14.12 -7.91 -20.86
C ALA A 388 14.92 -8.36 -19.63
N TRP A 389 14.24 -8.48 -18.49
CA TRP A 389 14.83 -8.96 -17.23
C TRP A 389 14.82 -10.49 -17.11
N ALA A 390 13.84 -11.14 -17.72
CA ALA A 390 13.68 -12.58 -17.65
C ALA A 390 14.87 -13.34 -18.24
N PRO A 391 15.17 -14.55 -17.73
CA PRO A 391 16.15 -15.43 -18.35
C PRO A 391 15.84 -15.66 -19.83
N ARG A 392 16.88 -15.62 -20.67
CA ARG A 392 16.75 -16.07 -22.07
C ARG A 392 16.53 -17.58 -22.09
N ALA A 393 15.79 -18.05 -23.09
CA ALA A 393 15.48 -19.47 -23.30
C ALA A 393 16.74 -20.32 -23.52
#